data_AF-A0A7G9GW13-F1
#
_entry.id   AF-A0A7G9GW13-F1
#
_cell.length_a   1.000
_cell.length_b   1.000
_cell.length_c   1.000
_cell.angle_alpha   90.00
_cell.angle_beta   90.00
_cell.angle_gamma   90.00
#
_symmetry.space_group_name_H-M   'P 1'
#
loop_
_entity.id
_entity.type
_entity.pdbx_description
1 polymer ?
#
loop_
_entity_poly.entity_id
_entity_poly.type
_entity_poly.pdbx_seq_one_letter_code
_entity_poly.pdbx_strand_id
1 'polypeptide(L)'
;MTDIEKKILVTIDTIGPTFISKLANRILENQNEVRECVRHFVKEKILERVENIMVSYKTKDDNVVVKHRNHTYYQLTKKGKRLAKEIEVEDFEVREAFKTYNKALQNSLDNSKKEIEEPIYAVIDFPFSQENNVKNILKDTFNLLEKTYDKTVTLRGKVHKEKLEELKNNIFNIVVLDNY
;
A
#
# COMPACT_ATOMS: atom_id res chain seq x y z
N MET A 1 -6.11 -6.85 -8.99
CA MET A 1 -4.84 -7.36 -8.46
C MET A 1 -3.84 -6.24 -8.55
N THR A 2 -3.28 -5.80 -7.43
CA THR A 2 -2.30 -4.71 -7.34
C THR A 2 -0.93 -5.14 -7.90
N ASP A 3 -0.03 -4.19 -8.12
CA ASP A 3 1.32 -4.48 -8.61
C ASP A 3 2.12 -5.34 -7.60
N ILE A 4 2.06 -4.99 -6.31
CA ILE A 4 2.68 -5.76 -5.21
C ILE A 4 2.13 -7.19 -5.17
N GLU A 5 0.82 -7.35 -5.34
CA GLU A 5 0.16 -8.67 -5.38
C GLU A 5 0.70 -9.54 -6.53
N LYS A 6 0.82 -8.98 -7.75
CA LYS A 6 1.39 -9.69 -8.90
C LYS A 6 2.84 -10.08 -8.64
N LYS A 7 3.66 -9.14 -8.18
CA LYS A 7 5.07 -9.35 -7.80
C LYS A 7 5.22 -10.50 -6.80
N ILE A 8 4.36 -10.55 -5.78
CA ILE A 8 4.36 -11.61 -4.77
C ILE A 8 4.09 -12.98 -5.41
N LEU A 9 3.04 -13.11 -6.23
CA LEU A 9 2.66 -14.38 -6.86
C LEU A 9 3.75 -14.90 -7.79
N VAL A 10 4.22 -14.06 -8.72
CA VAL A 10 5.27 -14.41 -9.68
C VAL A 10 6.56 -14.79 -8.95
N THR A 11 6.93 -14.04 -7.91
CA THR A 11 8.15 -14.32 -7.13
C THR A 11 8.06 -15.69 -6.44
N ILE A 12 6.96 -16.00 -5.74
CA ILE A 12 6.81 -17.28 -5.04
C ILE A 12 6.74 -18.46 -6.02
N ASP A 13 6.08 -18.29 -7.17
CA ASP A 13 6.03 -19.32 -8.21
C ASP A 13 7.43 -19.64 -8.76
N THR A 14 8.23 -18.60 -8.97
CA THR A 14 9.59 -18.71 -9.53
C THR A 14 10.57 -19.35 -8.54
N ILE A 15 10.48 -19.02 -7.24
CA ILE A 15 11.56 -19.28 -6.27
C ILE A 15 11.19 -20.34 -5.22
N GLY A 16 9.91 -20.72 -5.16
CA GLY A 16 9.35 -21.59 -4.14
C GLY A 16 8.99 -20.86 -2.83
N PRO A 17 8.66 -21.64 -1.77
CA PRO A 17 8.17 -21.11 -0.51
C PRO A 17 9.14 -20.10 0.13
N THR A 18 8.61 -18.98 0.62
CA THR A 18 9.43 -17.90 1.20
C THR A 18 8.72 -17.22 2.37
N PHE A 19 9.47 -16.46 3.17
CA PHE A 19 8.96 -15.67 4.28
C PHE A 19 8.92 -14.17 3.93
N ILE A 20 8.10 -13.41 4.66
CA ILE A 20 7.74 -12.01 4.34
C ILE A 20 8.96 -11.11 4.12
N SER A 21 9.95 -11.08 5.03
CA SER A 21 11.09 -10.18 4.87
C SER A 21 11.91 -10.52 3.62
N LYS A 22 12.14 -11.80 3.34
CA LYS A 22 12.86 -12.20 2.12
C LYS A 22 12.06 -11.90 0.85
N LEU A 23 10.74 -12.04 0.91
CA LEU A 23 9.84 -11.68 -0.18
C LEU A 23 9.93 -10.18 -0.46
N ALA A 24 9.71 -9.34 0.55
CA ALA A 24 9.79 -7.88 0.46
C ALA A 24 11.12 -7.40 -0.13
N ASN A 25 12.25 -7.98 0.31
CA ASN A 25 13.57 -7.64 -0.25
C ASN A 25 13.74 -8.02 -1.72
N ARG A 26 13.12 -9.11 -2.18
CA ARG A 26 13.23 -9.55 -3.59
C ARG A 26 12.42 -8.68 -4.53
N ILE A 27 11.28 -8.18 -4.06
CA ILE A 27 10.38 -7.33 -4.84
C ILE A 27 10.61 -5.83 -4.60
N LEU A 28 11.49 -5.47 -3.65
CA LEU A 28 11.84 -4.11 -3.25
C LEU A 28 10.66 -3.30 -2.72
N GLU A 29 9.81 -3.94 -1.93
CA GLU A 29 8.60 -3.31 -1.38
C GLU A 29 8.67 -3.20 0.14
N ASN A 30 7.82 -2.34 0.70
CA ASN A 30 7.65 -2.19 2.14
C ASN A 30 7.17 -3.50 2.79
N GLN A 31 7.83 -3.93 3.87
CA GLN A 31 7.54 -5.22 4.50
C GLN A 31 6.12 -5.29 5.09
N ASN A 32 5.56 -4.15 5.53
CA ASN A 32 4.20 -4.09 6.06
C ASN A 32 3.16 -4.25 4.94
N GLU A 33 3.35 -3.61 3.80
CA GLU A 33 2.47 -3.77 2.65
C GLU A 33 2.48 -5.21 2.13
N VAL A 34 3.67 -5.81 2.03
CA VAL A 34 3.82 -7.23 1.69
C VAL A 34 3.12 -8.13 2.70
N ARG A 35 3.19 -7.81 4.00
CA ARG A 35 2.49 -8.57 5.04
C ARG A 35 0.96 -8.50 4.87
N GLU A 36 0.41 -7.33 4.56
CA GLU A 36 -1.03 -7.17 4.31
C GLU A 36 -1.48 -7.96 3.07
N CYS A 37 -0.73 -7.86 1.96
CA CYS A 37 -1.02 -8.65 0.76
C CYS A 37 -0.96 -10.16 1.03
N VAL A 38 0.05 -10.62 1.77
CA VAL A 38 0.16 -12.04 2.15
C VAL A 38 -1.03 -12.47 3.02
N ARG A 39 -1.46 -11.66 3.99
CA ARG A 39 -2.66 -11.94 4.81
C ARG A 39 -3.91 -12.05 3.94
N HIS A 40 -4.08 -11.12 3.00
CA HIS A 40 -5.19 -11.15 2.05
C HIS A 40 -5.17 -12.44 1.20
N PHE A 41 -4.03 -12.79 0.62
CA PHE A 41 -3.89 -14.02 -0.17
C PHE A 41 -4.10 -15.32 0.61
N VAL A 42 -3.73 -15.36 1.90
CA VAL A 42 -4.04 -16.50 2.76
C VAL A 42 -5.54 -16.62 2.98
N LYS A 43 -6.23 -15.49 3.24
CA LYS A 43 -7.70 -15.46 3.40
C LYS A 43 -8.40 -15.95 2.13
N GLU A 44 -7.90 -15.56 0.96
CA GLU A 44 -8.42 -15.94 -0.36
C GLU A 44 -8.01 -17.36 -0.83
N LYS A 45 -7.29 -18.11 0.02
CA LYS A 45 -6.75 -19.45 -0.28
C LYS A 45 -5.86 -19.47 -1.52
N ILE A 46 -5.18 -18.37 -1.81
CA ILE A 46 -4.20 -18.21 -2.90
C ILE A 46 -2.82 -18.63 -2.38
N LEU A 47 -2.49 -18.21 -1.15
CA LEU A 47 -1.32 -18.67 -0.41
C LEU A 47 -1.74 -19.55 0.76
N GLU A 48 -0.85 -20.43 1.18
CA GLU A 48 -0.98 -21.20 2.40
C GLU A 48 0.30 -21.15 3.21
N ARG A 49 0.17 -21.23 4.53
CA ARG A 49 1.31 -21.36 5.43
C ARG A 49 1.88 -22.76 5.25
N VAL A 50 3.18 -22.87 4.97
CA VAL A 50 3.86 -24.18 4.99
C VAL A 50 3.75 -24.73 6.42
N GLU A 51 3.32 -25.97 6.64
CA GLU A 51 3.10 -26.48 8.01
C GLU A 51 4.38 -27.11 8.58
N ASN A 52 5.19 -27.75 7.74
CA ASN A 52 6.39 -28.45 8.18
C ASN A 52 7.50 -27.50 8.66
N ILE A 53 8.09 -27.82 9.82
CA ILE A 53 9.19 -27.10 10.49
C ILE A 53 10.46 -27.10 9.63
N MET A 54 10.59 -28.11 8.78
CA MET A 54 11.68 -28.33 7.86
C MET A 54 11.18 -28.12 6.43
N VAL A 55 11.74 -27.13 5.73
CA VAL A 55 11.49 -26.96 4.29
C VAL A 55 12.65 -27.59 3.55
N SER A 56 12.37 -28.67 2.82
CA SER A 56 13.31 -29.27 1.87
C SER A 56 12.97 -28.82 0.45
N TYR A 57 13.91 -28.19 -0.24
CA TYR A 57 13.78 -27.92 -1.67
C TYR A 57 15.10 -28.22 -2.40
N LYS A 58 14.97 -28.63 -3.66
CA LYS A 58 16.11 -28.84 -4.55
C LYS A 58 16.50 -27.53 -5.22
N THR A 59 17.78 -27.21 -5.24
CA THR A 59 18.30 -26.07 -6.02
C THR A 59 18.54 -26.48 -7.48
N LYS A 60 18.89 -25.51 -8.34
CA LYS A 60 19.25 -25.76 -9.75
C LYS A 60 20.45 -26.71 -9.91
N ASP A 61 21.29 -26.81 -8.89
CA ASP A 61 22.45 -27.73 -8.84
C ASP A 61 22.11 -29.09 -8.20
N ASP A 62 20.82 -29.42 -8.09
CA ASP A 62 20.28 -30.67 -7.51
C ASP A 62 20.66 -30.93 -6.03
N ASN A 63 21.15 -29.90 -5.34
CA ASN A 63 21.44 -29.96 -3.91
C ASN A 63 20.14 -29.91 -3.09
N VAL A 64 19.99 -30.85 -2.14
CA VAL A 64 18.87 -30.86 -1.19
C VAL A 64 19.18 -29.92 -0.03
N VAL A 65 18.51 -28.77 -0.02
CA VAL A 65 18.66 -27.79 1.07
C VAL A 65 17.56 -28.01 2.09
N VAL A 66 17.96 -28.28 3.34
CA VAL A 66 17.06 -28.45 4.48
C VAL A 66 17.21 -27.24 5.40
N LYS A 67 16.13 -26.48 5.60
CA LYS A 67 16.14 -25.31 6.50
C LYS A 67 15.18 -25.49 7.67
N HIS A 68 15.72 -25.27 8.88
CA HIS A 68 14.93 -25.13 10.11
C HIS A 68 14.21 -23.78 10.12
N ARG A 69 12.92 -23.76 10.46
CA ARG A 69 12.12 -22.53 10.49
C ARG A 69 12.39 -21.68 11.72
N ASN A 70 12.98 -20.50 11.51
CA ASN A 70 12.87 -19.36 12.44
C ASN A 70 11.83 -18.32 11.95
N HIS A 71 11.19 -18.57 10.81
CA HIS A 71 10.24 -17.66 10.17
C HIS A 71 9.03 -18.41 9.61
N THR A 72 7.91 -17.70 9.41
CA THR A 72 6.73 -18.24 8.74
C THR A 72 6.89 -18.15 7.23
N TYR A 73 6.91 -19.31 6.59
CA TYR A 73 6.97 -19.47 5.13
C TYR A 73 5.57 -19.64 4.54
N TYR A 74 5.37 -19.08 3.36
CA TYR A 74 4.16 -19.17 2.56
C TYR A 74 4.47 -19.79 1.21
N GLN A 75 3.53 -20.59 0.70
CA GLN A 75 3.60 -21.20 -0.63
C GLN A 75 2.29 -21.00 -1.38
N LEU A 76 2.35 -21.10 -2.72
CA LEU A 76 1.15 -21.04 -3.56
C LEU A 76 0.32 -22.31 -3.45
N THR A 77 -0.99 -22.14 -3.29
CA THR A 77 -1.96 -23.23 -3.49
C THR A 77 -2.10 -23.54 -4.97
N LYS A 78 -2.87 -24.58 -5.33
CA LYS A 78 -3.21 -24.87 -6.74
C LYS A 78 -3.90 -23.67 -7.42
N LYS A 79 -4.76 -22.95 -6.69
CA LYS A 79 -5.41 -21.72 -7.15
C LYS A 79 -4.37 -20.62 -7.41
N GLY A 80 -3.46 -20.41 -6.45
CA GLY A 80 -2.40 -19.41 -6.58
C GLY A 80 -1.46 -19.66 -7.75
N LYS A 81 -1.07 -20.92 -7.99
CA LYS A 81 -0.24 -21.29 -9.16
C LYS A 81 -0.92 -21.00 -10.50
N ARG A 82 -2.24 -21.20 -10.59
CA ARG A 82 -2.98 -20.87 -11.82
C ARG A 82 -2.96 -19.35 -12.06
N LEU A 83 -3.26 -18.58 -11.02
CA LEU A 83 -3.22 -17.11 -11.08
C LEU A 83 -1.84 -16.58 -11.45
N ALA A 84 -0.77 -17.15 -10.89
CA ALA A 84 0.59 -16.74 -11.20
C ALA A 84 0.94 -16.92 -12.69
N LYS A 85 0.46 -18.01 -13.32
CA LYS A 85 0.68 -18.29 -14.75
C LYS A 85 -0.12 -17.40 -15.70
N GLU A 86 -1.22 -16.81 -15.22
CA GLU A 86 -2.03 -15.86 -15.97
C GLU A 86 -1.40 -14.45 -15.98
N ILE A 87 -0.36 -14.21 -15.18
CA ILE A 87 0.38 -12.94 -15.13
C ILE A 87 1.50 -12.99 -16.17
N GLU A 88 1.43 -12.12 -17.17
CA GLU A 88 2.53 -11.91 -18.11
C GLU A 88 3.75 -11.36 -17.36
N VAL A 89 4.90 -12.03 -17.55
CA VAL A 89 6.13 -11.81 -16.76
C VAL A 89 7.00 -10.69 -17.36
N GLU A 90 6.56 -10.06 -18.46
CA GLU A 90 7.38 -9.11 -19.24
C GLU A 90 7.84 -7.89 -18.43
N ASP A 91 7.21 -7.57 -17.29
CA ASP A 91 7.52 -6.37 -16.49
C ASP A 91 8.26 -6.61 -15.15
N PHE A 92 8.56 -7.86 -14.78
CA PHE A 92 9.04 -8.15 -13.42
C PHE A 92 10.42 -8.82 -13.38
N GLU A 93 11.45 -8.05 -13.07
CA GLU A 93 12.74 -8.61 -12.65
C GLU A 93 12.58 -9.28 -11.27
N VAL A 94 12.29 -10.58 -11.25
CA VAL A 94 12.48 -11.40 -10.04
C VAL A 94 13.98 -11.51 -9.80
N ARG A 95 14.54 -10.57 -9.05
CA ARG A 95 15.98 -10.51 -8.79
C ARG A 95 16.45 -11.79 -8.10
N GLU A 96 17.58 -12.33 -8.58
CA GLU A 96 18.38 -13.31 -7.84
C GLU A 96 18.56 -12.76 -6.42
N ALA A 97 18.33 -13.58 -5.38
CA ALA A 97 18.45 -13.09 -4.02
C ALA A 97 19.83 -12.46 -3.84
N PHE A 98 19.87 -11.19 -3.44
CA PHE A 98 21.10 -10.64 -2.90
C PHE A 98 21.63 -11.63 -1.86
N LYS A 99 22.87 -12.11 -2.07
CA LYS A 99 23.56 -13.00 -1.11
C LYS A 99 23.54 -12.38 0.30
N THR A 100 23.44 -11.05 0.37
CA THR A 100 23.34 -10.28 1.59
C THR A 100 22.02 -9.52 1.61
N TYR A 101 21.15 -9.83 2.57
CA TYR A 101 19.97 -9.04 2.92
C TYR A 101 20.38 -7.56 3.09
N ASN A 102 19.88 -6.67 2.24
CA ASN A 102 20.23 -5.24 2.30
C ASN A 102 19.35 -4.53 3.35
N LYS A 103 19.72 -4.74 4.62
CA LYS A 103 18.99 -4.21 5.79
C LYS A 103 18.79 -2.70 5.72
N ALA A 104 19.77 -1.95 5.20
CA ALA A 104 19.68 -0.50 5.09
C ALA A 104 18.60 -0.08 4.08
N LEU A 105 18.54 -0.74 2.92
CA LEU A 105 17.50 -0.51 1.92
C LEU A 105 16.11 -0.87 2.46
N GLN A 106 15.97 -2.04 3.09
CA GLN A 106 14.68 -2.44 3.66
C GLN A 106 14.25 -1.50 4.81
N ASN A 107 15.18 -1.05 5.66
CA ASN A 107 14.87 -0.06 6.68
C ASN A 107 14.42 1.27 6.06
N SER A 108 15.00 1.68 4.93
CA SER A 108 14.55 2.87 4.21
C SER A 108 13.11 2.70 3.69
N LEU A 109 12.81 1.56 3.07
CA LEU A 109 11.47 1.22 2.58
C LEU A 109 10.44 1.07 3.70
N ASP A 110 10.81 0.44 4.81
CA ASP A 110 9.92 0.22 5.95
C ASP A 110 9.64 1.53 6.70
N ASN A 111 10.61 2.45 6.72
CA ASN A 111 10.50 3.78 7.32
C ASN A 111 10.06 4.87 6.34
N SER A 112 9.85 4.55 5.06
CA SER A 112 9.12 5.44 4.16
C SER A 112 7.67 5.47 4.62
N LYS A 113 7.42 6.22 5.69
CA LYS A 113 6.08 6.69 6.00
C LYS A 113 5.59 7.34 4.72
N LYS A 114 4.44 6.90 4.20
CA LYS A 114 3.58 7.86 3.46
C LYS A 114 3.54 9.07 4.37
N GLU A 115 4.10 10.19 3.94
CA GLU A 115 3.96 11.44 4.66
C GLU A 115 2.47 11.60 4.87
N ILE A 116 1.99 11.32 6.08
CA ILE A 116 0.66 11.71 6.47
C ILE A 116 0.86 13.21 6.61
N GLU A 117 0.63 13.94 5.53
CA GLU A 117 0.69 15.41 5.54
C GLU A 117 -0.12 15.85 6.76
N GLU A 118 0.54 16.51 7.72
CA GLU A 118 -0.17 17.00 8.88
C GLU A 118 -1.27 17.95 8.39
N PRO A 119 -2.52 17.79 8.86
CA PRO A 119 -3.60 18.60 8.37
C PRO A 119 -3.37 20.05 8.82
N ILE A 120 -3.33 20.96 7.86
CA ILE A 120 -3.11 22.39 8.07
C ILE A 120 -4.41 23.09 8.45
N TYR A 121 -4.30 24.19 9.16
CA TYR A 121 -5.47 24.99 9.52
C TYR A 121 -5.85 25.93 8.38
N ALA A 122 -7.06 25.79 7.85
CA ALA A 122 -7.57 26.62 6.77
C ALA A 122 -8.91 27.27 7.12
N VAL A 123 -9.13 28.45 6.56
CA VAL A 123 -10.44 29.11 6.46
C VAL A 123 -10.87 29.10 5.00
N ILE A 124 -12.07 28.61 4.72
CA ILE A 124 -12.58 28.39 3.36
C ILE A 124 -13.93 29.10 3.24
N ASP A 125 -13.99 30.10 2.35
CA ASP A 125 -15.23 30.81 2.01
C ASP A 125 -15.72 30.38 0.62
N PHE A 126 -17.02 30.08 0.49
CA PHE A 126 -17.63 29.66 -0.77
C PHE A 126 -19.11 30.03 -0.87
N PRO A 127 -19.68 30.12 -2.09
CA PRO A 127 -21.11 30.38 -2.26
C PRO A 127 -21.99 29.26 -1.71
N PHE A 128 -23.15 29.60 -1.12
CA PHE A 128 -24.12 28.62 -0.58
C PHE A 128 -24.55 27.56 -1.61
N SER A 129 -24.61 27.92 -2.89
CA SER A 129 -24.92 26.98 -3.98
C SER A 129 -23.91 25.84 -4.12
N GLN A 130 -22.70 25.99 -3.58
CA GLN A 130 -21.62 25.00 -3.63
C GLN A 130 -21.51 24.16 -2.35
N GLU A 131 -22.40 24.34 -1.36
CA GLU A 131 -22.31 23.67 -0.05
C GLU A 131 -22.20 22.14 -0.17
N ASN A 132 -23.02 21.51 -1.01
CA ASN A 132 -22.98 20.06 -1.19
C ASN A 132 -21.68 19.59 -1.87
N ASN A 133 -21.16 20.36 -2.82
CA ASN A 133 -19.91 20.03 -3.52
C ASN A 133 -18.71 20.11 -2.57
N VAL A 134 -18.66 21.16 -1.75
CA VAL A 134 -17.63 21.33 -0.72
C VAL A 134 -17.67 20.20 0.30
N LYS A 135 -18.85 19.86 0.84
CA LYS A 135 -19.01 18.76 1.80
C LYS A 135 -18.60 17.41 1.22
N ASN A 136 -18.96 17.13 -0.03
CA ASN A 136 -18.58 15.89 -0.71
C ASN A 136 -17.07 15.73 -0.86
N ILE A 137 -16.35 16.81 -1.17
CA ILE A 137 -14.88 16.79 -1.32
C ILE A 137 -14.20 16.64 0.05
N LEU A 138 -14.69 17.37 1.06
CA LEU A 138 -14.09 17.46 2.39
C LEU A 138 -14.46 16.33 3.36
N LYS A 139 -15.51 15.55 3.07
CA LYS A 139 -15.95 14.39 3.87
C LYS A 139 -16.04 14.66 5.39
N ASP A 140 -16.66 15.79 5.74
CA ASP A 140 -17.21 16.14 7.08
C ASP A 140 -16.29 16.07 8.32
N THR A 141 -15.13 16.76 8.30
CA THR A 141 -14.34 17.04 9.54
C THR A 141 -14.19 18.52 9.91
N PHE A 142 -15.05 19.39 9.40
CA PHE A 142 -14.96 20.84 9.63
C PHE A 142 -16.04 21.34 10.58
N ASN A 143 -15.67 22.31 11.42
CA ASN A 143 -16.64 23.05 12.21
C ASN A 143 -17.27 24.12 11.31
N LEU A 144 -18.59 24.04 11.12
CA LEU A 144 -19.38 25.08 10.47
C LEU A 144 -19.53 26.24 11.45
N LEU A 145 -18.76 27.30 11.26
CA LEU A 145 -18.74 28.41 12.23
C LEU A 145 -19.83 29.45 11.95
N GLU A 146 -20.23 29.67 10.70
CA GLU A 146 -21.14 30.77 10.36
C GLU A 146 -22.11 30.38 9.22
N LYS A 147 -23.42 30.34 9.54
CA LYS A 147 -24.51 30.41 8.56
C LYS A 147 -24.97 31.87 8.47
N THR A 148 -24.17 32.73 7.87
CA THR A 148 -24.49 34.16 7.74
C THR A 148 -25.24 34.43 6.44
N TYR A 149 -26.31 35.22 6.56
CA TYR A 149 -27.17 35.65 5.45
C TYR A 149 -26.38 36.58 4.52
N ASP A 150 -25.84 36.05 3.43
CA ASP A 150 -25.52 36.80 2.19
C ASP A 150 -25.06 35.90 1.02
N LYS A 151 -25.60 34.67 0.94
CA LYS A 151 -25.28 33.65 -0.09
C LYS A 151 -23.85 33.09 -0.03
N THR A 152 -23.09 33.32 1.04
CA THR A 152 -21.74 32.78 1.26
C THR A 152 -21.69 31.94 2.54
N VAL A 153 -20.87 30.90 2.56
CA VAL A 153 -20.67 29.95 3.66
C VAL A 153 -19.19 29.89 3.98
N THR A 154 -18.85 29.89 5.27
CA THR A 154 -17.48 29.84 5.78
C THR A 154 -17.24 28.56 6.59
N LEU A 155 -16.21 27.82 6.22
CA LEU A 155 -15.72 26.65 6.96
C LEU A 155 -14.35 26.96 7.57
N ARG A 156 -14.11 26.46 8.79
CA ARG A 156 -12.85 26.63 9.48
C ARG A 156 -12.46 25.34 10.19
N GLY A 157 -11.25 24.86 9.95
CA GLY A 157 -10.81 23.59 10.49
C GLY A 157 -9.47 23.12 9.94
N LYS A 158 -9.11 21.88 10.32
CA LYS A 158 -7.90 21.22 9.84
C LYS A 158 -8.19 20.41 8.58
N VAL A 159 -7.33 20.54 7.57
CA VAL A 159 -7.50 19.92 6.25
C VAL A 159 -6.15 19.51 5.66
N HIS A 160 -6.14 18.39 4.93
CA HIS A 160 -4.96 17.97 4.18
C HIS A 160 -4.80 18.80 2.90
N LYS A 161 -3.54 19.06 2.49
CA LYS A 161 -3.24 19.94 1.37
C LYS A 161 -3.82 19.43 0.05
N GLU A 162 -3.76 18.12 -0.17
CA GLU A 162 -4.40 17.47 -1.33
C GLU A 162 -5.90 17.82 -1.46
N LYS A 163 -6.61 17.90 -0.34
CA LYS A 163 -8.05 18.25 -0.31
C LYS A 163 -8.31 19.72 -0.59
N LEU A 164 -7.40 20.61 -0.20
CA LEU A 164 -7.48 22.03 -0.57
C LEU A 164 -7.24 22.23 -2.06
N GLU A 165 -6.26 21.55 -2.64
CA GLU A 165 -6.03 21.60 -4.08
C GLU A 165 -7.20 21.00 -4.86
N GLU A 166 -7.80 19.90 -4.38
CA GLU A 166 -9.04 19.36 -4.95
C GLU A 166 -10.20 20.38 -4.92
N LEU A 167 -10.36 21.15 -3.83
CA LEU A 167 -11.36 22.21 -3.75
C LEU A 167 -11.09 23.35 -4.73
N LYS A 168 -9.85 23.86 -4.79
CA LYS A 168 -9.46 24.94 -5.69
C LYS A 168 -9.68 24.58 -7.16
N ASN A 169 -9.46 23.32 -7.52
CA ASN A 169 -9.61 22.85 -8.89
C ASN A 169 -11.07 22.57 -9.28
N ASN A 170 -11.93 22.19 -8.33
CA ASN A 170 -13.30 21.76 -8.64
C ASN A 170 -14.39 22.77 -8.29
N ILE A 171 -14.07 23.82 -7.54
CA ILE A 171 -15.07 24.78 -7.06
C ILE A 171 -14.66 26.21 -7.42
N PHE A 172 -15.55 26.88 -8.15
CA PHE A 172 -15.37 28.28 -8.55
C PHE A 172 -15.74 29.23 -7.40
N ASN A 173 -15.05 30.36 -7.33
CA ASN A 173 -15.24 31.41 -6.32
C ASN A 173 -15.02 30.94 -4.87
N ILE A 174 -14.05 30.06 -4.66
CA ILE A 174 -13.55 29.71 -3.33
C ILE A 174 -12.42 30.68 -2.93
N VAL A 175 -12.43 31.11 -1.67
CA VAL A 175 -11.29 31.80 -1.04
C VAL A 175 -10.75 30.88 0.05
N VAL A 176 -9.47 30.53 -0.05
CA VAL A 176 -8.77 29.72 0.96
C VAL A 176 -7.70 30.60 1.62
N LEU A 177 -7.79 30.74 2.94
CA LEU A 177 -6.77 31.37 3.77
C LEU A 177 -6.03 30.29 4.57
N ASP A 178 -4.81 29.99 4.12
CA ASP A 178 -3.88 29.10 4.80
C ASP A 178 -3.04 29.95 5.77
N ASN A 179 -3.18 29.76 7.08
CA ASN A 179 -2.28 30.42 8.04
C ASN A 179 -1.01 29.57 8.17
N TYR A 180 0.13 30.20 7.87
CA TYR A 180 1.49 29.67 7.97
C TYR A 180 1.82 29.04 9.33
#